data_AF-A0A3P3VN74-F1
#
_entry.id   AF-A0A3P3VN74-F1
#
_cell.length_a   1.000
_cell.length_b   1.000
_cell.length_c   1.000
_cell.angle_alpha   90.00
_cell.angle_beta   90.00
_cell.angle_gamma   90.00
#
_symmetry.space_group_name_H-M   'P 1'
#
loop_
_entity.id
_entity.type
_entity.pdbx_description
1 polymer ?
#
loop_
_entity_poly.entity_id
_entity_poly.type
_entity_poly.pdbx_seq_one_letter_code
_entity_poly.pdbx_strand_id
1 'polypeptide(L)'
;MLRSHRLFVIICCASLLAGCTLLPPQPTPTLRCQLDGSDDIFLFYPSMKMGESDHYLLYQQLKGLVVAVVDKRSLRFNRLTSLNLTSSPYPATLLSGQCRPQADP
;
A
#
# COMPACT_ATOMS: atom_id res chain seq x y z
N MET A 1 24.91 -16.35 15.60
CA MET A 1 25.91 -15.77 14.69
C MET A 1 25.39 -14.43 14.20
N LEU A 2 25.83 -13.34 14.83
CA LEU A 2 25.45 -11.95 14.53
C LEU A 2 26.63 -11.26 13.81
N ARG A 3 26.31 -10.22 13.02
CA ARG A 3 27.20 -9.20 12.39
C ARG A 3 27.83 -9.57 11.04
N SER A 4 27.08 -9.33 9.96
CA SER A 4 27.64 -9.10 8.62
C SER A 4 26.83 -8.07 7.82
N HIS A 5 26.50 -6.91 8.42
CA HIS A 5 25.82 -5.80 7.71
C HIS A 5 26.34 -4.40 8.06
N ARG A 6 27.36 -4.28 8.92
CA ARG A 6 27.88 -2.97 9.35
C ARG A 6 29.02 -2.42 8.48
N LEU A 7 29.53 -3.20 7.52
CA LEU A 7 30.75 -2.82 6.80
C LEU A 7 30.51 -2.06 5.48
N PHE A 8 29.30 -2.12 4.90
CA PHE A 8 29.02 -1.45 3.62
C PHE A 8 28.59 0.03 3.75
N VAL A 9 28.29 0.49 4.98
CA VAL A 9 27.74 1.85 5.20
C VAL A 9 28.85 2.91 5.31
N ILE A 10 30.12 2.52 5.48
CA ILE A 10 31.18 3.47 5.87
C ILE A 10 32.04 3.96 4.68
N ILE A 11 31.92 3.38 3.48
CA ILE A 11 32.85 3.65 2.37
C ILE A 11 32.42 4.83 1.45
N CYS A 12 31.27 5.48 1.67
CA CYS A 12 30.84 6.59 0.80
C CYS A 12 31.10 8.02 1.35
N CYS A 13 31.66 8.20 2.55
CA CYS A 13 31.77 9.54 3.14
C CYS A 13 33.09 10.29 2.91
N ALA A 14 34.12 9.69 2.33
CA ALA A 14 35.47 10.26 2.39
C ALA A 14 36.06 10.79 1.07
N SER A 15 35.33 10.75 -0.04
CA SER A 15 35.88 11.22 -1.33
C SER A 15 34.88 12.04 -2.14
N LEU A 16 35.08 13.36 -2.08
CA LEU A 16 34.67 14.38 -3.07
C LEU A 16 33.17 14.74 -3.19
N LEU A 17 32.72 15.64 -2.30
CA LEU A 17 32.25 17.02 -2.58
C LEU A 17 31.47 17.36 -3.88
N ALA A 18 30.75 16.43 -4.51
CA ALA A 18 29.76 16.74 -5.53
C ALA A 18 28.41 16.11 -5.17
N GLY A 19 27.58 16.90 -4.46
CA GLY A 19 26.13 16.84 -4.51
C GLY A 19 25.49 15.45 -4.45
N CYS A 20 25.56 14.78 -3.31
CA CYS A 20 24.60 13.73 -2.98
C CYS A 20 23.26 14.42 -2.66
N THR A 21 22.55 14.89 -3.69
CA THR A 21 21.16 15.32 -3.52
C THR A 21 20.36 14.08 -3.19
N LEU A 22 20.11 13.86 -1.90
CA LEU A 22 19.07 12.95 -1.43
C LEU A 22 17.76 13.45 -2.05
N LEU A 23 17.35 12.82 -3.16
CA LEU A 23 16.02 13.02 -3.71
C LEU A 23 15.04 12.66 -2.59
N PRO A 24 14.11 13.56 -2.23
CA PRO A 24 13.12 13.25 -1.22
C PRO A 24 12.36 11.98 -1.65
N PRO A 25 12.01 11.09 -0.70
CA PRO A 25 11.21 9.93 -1.02
C PRO A 25 9.94 10.41 -1.74
N GLN A 26 9.74 9.93 -2.96
CA GLN A 26 8.55 10.30 -3.72
C GLN A 26 7.32 9.86 -2.91
N PRO A 27 6.33 10.75 -2.71
CA PRO A 27 5.12 10.38 -2.00
C PRO A 27 4.50 9.19 -2.72
N THR A 28 4.16 8.14 -1.97
CA THR A 28 3.38 7.04 -2.53
C THR A 28 2.05 7.65 -2.99
N PRO A 29 1.60 7.44 -4.23
CA PRO A 29 0.35 8.02 -4.70
C PRO A 29 -0.85 7.32 -4.04
N THR A 30 -1.95 8.06 -3.87
CA THR A 30 -3.25 7.45 -3.57
C THR A 30 -3.69 6.56 -4.72
N LEU A 31 -4.25 5.40 -4.42
CA LEU A 31 -4.87 4.56 -5.43
C LEU A 31 -6.37 4.82 -5.49
N ARG A 32 -6.87 5.15 -6.69
CA ARG A 32 -8.29 5.20 -6.98
C ARG A 32 -8.71 3.88 -7.62
N CYS A 33 -9.57 3.13 -6.95
CA CYS A 33 -9.95 1.77 -7.32
C CYS A 33 -11.44 1.69 -7.66
N GLN A 34 -11.74 1.30 -8.90
CA GLN A 34 -13.11 1.10 -9.40
C GLN A 34 -13.55 -0.34 -9.15
N LEU A 35 -14.71 -0.52 -8.52
CA LEU A 35 -15.31 -1.84 -8.32
C LEU A 35 -15.80 -2.43 -9.65
N ASP A 36 -15.54 -3.71 -9.90
CA ASP A 36 -16.06 -4.38 -11.10
C ASP A 36 -17.60 -4.41 -11.07
N GLY A 37 -18.23 -3.97 -12.16
CA GLY A 37 -19.70 -4.00 -12.31
C GLY A 37 -20.46 -2.96 -11.47
N SER A 38 -19.77 -1.98 -10.89
CA SER A 38 -20.38 -0.87 -10.14
C SER A 38 -19.69 0.45 -10.44
N ASP A 39 -20.38 1.56 -10.22
CA ASP A 39 -19.81 2.92 -10.25
C ASP A 39 -19.06 3.27 -8.96
N ASP A 40 -19.03 2.36 -7.97
CA ASP A 40 -18.35 2.55 -6.70
C ASP A 40 -16.84 2.71 -6.83
N ILE A 41 -16.30 3.69 -6.11
CA ILE A 41 -14.88 4.04 -6.08
C ILE A 41 -14.36 3.94 -4.65
N PHE A 42 -13.27 3.19 -4.48
CA PHE A 42 -12.52 3.13 -3.23
C PHE A 42 -11.21 3.90 -3.38
N LEU A 43 -10.89 4.71 -2.38
CA LEU A 43 -9.62 5.43 -2.29
C LEU A 43 -8.73 4.76 -1.24
N PHE A 44 -7.56 4.30 -1.67
CA PHE A 44 -6.53 3.74 -0.78
C PHE A 44 -5.38 4.73 -0.66
N TYR A 45 -5.41 5.48 0.44
CA TYR A 45 -4.39 6.47 0.76
C TYR A 45 -3.12 5.79 1.28
N PRO A 46 -1.94 6.42 1.12
CA PRO A 46 -0.69 5.92 1.68
C PRO A 46 -0.74 5.66 3.18
N SER A 47 -1.47 6.49 3.93
CA SER A 47 -1.67 6.36 5.38
C SER A 47 -2.45 5.11 5.78
N MET A 48 -3.17 4.48 4.85
CA MET A 48 -3.90 3.23 5.07
C MET A 48 -3.04 1.99 4.78
N LYS A 49 -1.85 2.16 4.18
CA LYS A 49 -0.96 1.04 3.84
C LYS A 49 -0.40 0.42 5.12
N MET A 50 -0.70 -0.86 5.33
CA MET A 50 -0.21 -1.64 6.47
C MET A 50 1.07 -2.41 6.14
N GLY A 51 1.30 -2.67 4.85
CA GLY A 51 2.44 -3.46 4.41
C GLY A 51 2.58 -3.49 2.90
N GLU A 52 3.73 -3.97 2.48
CA GLU A 52 4.11 -4.06 1.07
C GLU A 52 5.06 -5.25 0.91
N SER A 53 4.82 -6.06 -0.13
CA SER A 53 5.73 -7.11 -0.60
C SER A 53 6.18 -6.79 -2.02
N ASP A 54 7.00 -7.64 -2.63
CA ASP A 54 7.45 -7.42 -4.02
C ASP A 54 6.29 -7.35 -5.02
N HIS A 55 5.19 -8.04 -4.74
CA HIS A 55 4.04 -8.17 -5.65
C HIS A 55 2.80 -7.43 -5.19
N TYR A 56 2.65 -7.18 -3.88
CA TYR A 56 1.38 -6.72 -3.32
C TYR A 56 1.53 -5.50 -2.42
N LEU A 57 0.49 -4.66 -2.44
CA LEU A 57 0.25 -3.60 -1.47
C LEU A 57 -0.91 -4.03 -0.57
N LEU A 58 -0.74 -3.90 0.74
CA LEU A 58 -1.76 -4.23 1.73
C LEU A 58 -2.27 -2.95 2.39
N TYR A 59 -3.58 -2.77 2.37
CA TYR A 59 -4.27 -1.63 2.97
C TYR A 59 -5.28 -2.10 4.01
N GLN A 60 -5.43 -1.32 5.07
CA GLN A 60 -6.49 -1.51 6.07
C GLN A 60 -7.33 -0.25 6.21
N GLN A 61 -8.63 -0.44 6.42
CA GLN A 61 -9.57 0.62 6.80
C GLN A 61 -10.41 0.17 7.98
N LEU A 62 -11.05 1.12 8.66
CA LEU A 62 -11.96 0.85 9.79
C LEU A 62 -11.32 -0.06 10.86
N LYS A 63 -10.05 0.21 11.21
CA LYS A 63 -9.28 -0.57 12.20
C LYS A 63 -9.23 -2.08 11.92
N GLY A 64 -9.19 -2.47 10.64
CA GLY A 64 -9.04 -3.86 10.21
C GLY A 64 -10.34 -4.58 9.84
N LEU A 65 -11.51 -3.92 9.95
CA LEU A 65 -12.78 -4.46 9.44
C LEU A 65 -12.81 -4.54 7.91
N VAL A 66 -11.93 -3.77 7.26
CA VAL A 66 -11.73 -3.79 5.82
C VAL A 66 -10.25 -3.97 5.55
N VAL A 67 -9.92 -4.97 4.73
CA VAL A 67 -8.57 -5.21 4.25
C VAL A 67 -8.61 -5.27 2.73
N ALA A 68 -7.68 -4.57 2.08
CA ALA A 68 -7.53 -4.63 0.63
C ALA A 68 -6.11 -5.03 0.26
N VAL A 69 -6.01 -5.88 -0.75
CA VAL A 69 -4.75 -6.30 -1.38
C VAL A 69 -4.78 -5.83 -2.81
N VAL A 70 -3.73 -5.12 -3.23
CA VAL A 70 -3.57 -4.65 -4.61
C VAL A 70 -2.34 -5.33 -5.20
N ASP A 71 -2.51 -5.97 -6.36
CA ASP A 71 -1.39 -6.46 -7.16
C ASP A 71 -0.68 -5.29 -7.86
N LYS A 72 0.63 -5.16 -7.67
CA LYS A 72 1.39 -4.01 -8.17
C LYS A 72 1.50 -3.99 -9.70
N ARG A 73 1.43 -5.15 -10.36
CA ARG A 73 1.66 -5.27 -11.81
C ARG A 73 0.41 -4.98 -12.61
N SER A 74 -0.69 -5.62 -12.24
CA SER A 74 -1.99 -5.51 -12.90
C SER A 74 -2.84 -4.37 -12.32
N LEU A 75 -2.49 -3.88 -11.12
CA LEU A 75 -3.31 -2.95 -10.35
C LEU A 75 -4.73 -3.46 -10.06
N ARG A 76 -4.94 -4.77 -10.13
CA ARG A 76 -6.17 -5.38 -9.64
C ARG A 76 -6.17 -5.39 -8.12
N PHE A 77 -7.32 -5.11 -7.53
CA PHE A 77 -7.49 -5.20 -6.09
C PHE A 77 -8.56 -6.20 -5.71
N ASN A 78 -8.40 -6.74 -4.52
CA ASN A 78 -9.40 -7.48 -3.78
C ASN A 78 -9.59 -6.81 -2.43
N ARG A 79 -10.84 -6.54 -2.04
CA ARG A 79 -11.23 -5.91 -0.78
C ARG A 79 -12.13 -6.89 -0.02
N LEU A 80 -11.67 -7.33 1.14
CA LEU A 80 -12.47 -8.10 2.08
C LEU A 80 -13.08 -7.14 3.11
N THR A 81 -14.39 -7.21 3.28
CA THR A 81 -15.11 -6.45 4.31
C THR A 81 -15.83 -7.40 5.24
N SER A 82 -15.53 -7.31 6.53
CA SER A 82 -16.20 -8.07 7.59
C SER A 82 -16.73 -7.08 8.63
N LEU A 83 -18.06 -6.94 8.70
CA LEU A 83 -18.72 -6.01 9.62
C LEU A 83 -19.45 -6.80 10.72
N ASN A 84 -18.79 -6.92 11.86
CA ASN A 84 -19.40 -7.46 13.09
C ASN A 84 -20.00 -6.33 13.95
N LEU A 85 -20.84 -5.50 13.34
CA LEU A 85 -21.47 -4.34 14.02
C LEU A 85 -22.71 -4.71 14.83
N THR A 86 -23.20 -5.94 14.67
CA THR A 86 -24.43 -6.46 15.29
C THR A 86 -24.18 -7.84 15.90
N SER A 87 -25.06 -8.29 16.79
CA SER A 87 -24.99 -9.61 17.44
C SER A 87 -25.11 -10.77 16.44
N SER A 88 -25.70 -10.54 15.28
CA SER A 88 -25.64 -11.44 14.13
C SER A 88 -24.60 -10.89 13.14
N PRO A 89 -23.48 -11.60 12.91
CA PRO A 89 -22.43 -11.14 12.01
C PRO A 89 -22.89 -11.26 10.55
N TYR A 90 -22.69 -10.19 9.78
CA TYR A 90 -22.87 -10.26 8.33
C TYR A 90 -21.75 -11.11 7.71
N PRO A 91 -22.03 -11.92 6.68
CA PRO A 91 -21.00 -12.67 5.99
C PRO A 91 -19.94 -11.72 5.41
N ALA A 92 -18.68 -12.14 5.48
CA ALA A 92 -17.60 -11.37 4.88
C ALA A 92 -17.82 -11.26 3.36
N THR A 93 -17.70 -10.05 2.84
CA THR A 93 -17.89 -9.77 1.41
C THR A 93 -16.54 -9.54 0.75
N LEU A 94 -16.29 -10.26 -0.34
CA LEU A 94 -15.12 -10.07 -1.19
C LEU A 94 -15.53 -9.26 -2.43
N LEU A 95 -14.88 -8.13 -2.63
CA LEU A 95 -15.08 -7.24 -3.76
C LEU A 95 -13.79 -7.12 -4.57
N SER A 96 -13.88 -7.02 -5.89
CA SER A 96 -12.71 -6.99 -6.77
C SER A 96 -12.85 -5.89 -7.81
N GLY A 97 -11.72 -5.34 -8.25
CA GLY A 97 -11.75 -4.36 -9.33
C GLY A 97 -10.39 -3.87 -9.76
N GLN A 98 -10.35 -2.67 -10.32
CA GLN A 98 -9.17 -2.10 -10.98
C GLN A 98 -8.77 -0.76 -10.38
N CYS A 99 -7.51 -0.64 -10.02
CA CYS A 99 -6.92 0.59 -9.50
C CYS A 99 -6.15 1.38 -10.56
N ARG A 100 -6.01 2.67 -10.30
CA ARG A 100 -5.07 3.58 -10.97
C ARG A 100 -4.45 4.54 -9.96
N PRO A 101 -3.16 4.92 -10.11
CA PRO A 101 -2.58 5.98 -9.32
C PRO A 101 -3.33 7.29 -9.55
N GLN A 102 -3.54 8.05 -8.49
CA GLN A 102 -4.10 9.38 -8.50
C GLN A 102 -3.15 10.30 -7.72
N ALA A 103 -2.80 11.45 -8.30
CA ALA A 103 -2.10 12.49 -7.58
C ALA A 103 -3.01 13.03 -6.47
N ASP A 104 -2.48 13.16 -5.26
CA ASP A 104 -3.18 13.88 -4.20
C ASP A 104 -3.24 15.37 -4.59
N PRO A 105 -4.39 16.05 -4.40
CA PRO A 105 -4.53 17.47 -4.66
C PRO A 105 -3.65 18.33 -3.74
#